data_AF-A0A537L8V6-F1
#
_entry.id   AF-A0A537L8V6-F1
#
_cell.length_a   1.000
_cell.length_b   1.000
_cell.length_c   1.000
_cell.angle_alpha   90.00
_cell.angle_beta   90.00
_cell.angle_gamma   90.00
#
_symmetry.space_group_name_H-M   'P 1'
#
loop_
_entity.id
_entity.type
_entity.pdbx_description
1 polymer ?
#
loop_
_entity_poly.entity_id
_entity_poly.type
_entity_poly.pdbx_seq_one_letter_code
_entity_poly.pdbx_strand_id
1 'polypeptide(L)'
;MRHLVETTLMTYAEIAQRTGVNRGTIWHWSKTRKWMRPGFAPRSTHTVPAWRAGRRRRRRMFAVRLVALAERYLRALEAAPALDAPRLREARGLLTMAKLATGPHTPRSRLLAAVRPVAEAKPRARVIADPTAKGIDIARTPGATVAQNARRAPAPAPDRAMVRMIESPRQDGAPRQPPPGAMRRENVPIARRK
;
A
#
# COMPACT_ATOMS: atom_id res chain seq x y z
N MET A 1 -11.26 -7.38 36.54
CA MET A 1 -10.99 -6.72 35.24
C MET A 1 -11.62 -7.47 34.06
N ARG A 2 -11.32 -8.76 33.84
CA ARG A 2 -12.05 -9.64 32.88
C ARG A 2 -13.58 -9.48 33.01
N HIS A 3 -14.09 -9.60 34.24
CA HIS A 3 -15.51 -9.42 34.55
C HIS A 3 -16.08 -8.13 33.92
N LEU A 4 -15.41 -6.98 34.07
CA LEU A 4 -15.87 -5.72 33.47
C LEU A 4 -15.96 -5.78 31.93
N VAL A 5 -15.02 -6.45 31.27
CA VAL A 5 -15.03 -6.58 29.80
C VAL A 5 -16.15 -7.49 29.31
N GLU A 6 -16.49 -8.52 30.08
CA GLU A 6 -17.45 -9.56 29.68
C GLU A 6 -18.89 -9.24 30.11
N THR A 7 -19.10 -8.46 31.19
CA THR A 7 -20.44 -8.19 31.74
C THR A 7 -20.94 -6.78 31.49
N THR A 8 -20.06 -5.81 31.23
CA THR A 8 -20.48 -4.40 31.06
C THR A 8 -20.51 -3.98 29.59
N LEU A 9 -21.34 -2.98 29.30
CA LEU A 9 -21.38 -2.31 27.99
C LEU A 9 -20.34 -1.19 27.86
N MET A 10 -19.46 -1.03 28.87
CA MET A 10 -18.49 0.06 28.91
C MET A 10 -17.48 -0.02 27.77
N THR A 11 -17.08 1.13 27.25
CA THR A 11 -15.95 1.21 26.30
C THR A 11 -14.64 0.86 27.00
N TYR A 12 -13.62 0.42 26.25
CA TYR A 12 -12.30 0.22 26.86
C TYR A 12 -11.70 1.51 27.44
N ALA A 13 -12.16 2.69 27.01
CA ALA A 13 -11.77 3.96 27.60
C ALA A 13 -12.40 4.15 28.99
N GLU A 14 -13.69 3.85 29.14
CA GLU A 14 -14.38 3.89 30.44
C GLU A 14 -13.82 2.84 31.40
N ILE A 15 -13.59 1.60 30.94
CA ILE A 15 -12.97 0.58 31.78
C ILE A 15 -11.56 1.02 32.22
N ALA A 16 -10.79 1.65 31.33
CA ALA A 16 -9.49 2.20 31.66
C ALA A 16 -9.58 3.31 32.71
N GLN A 17 -10.51 4.25 32.57
CA GLN A 17 -10.75 5.30 33.56
C GLN A 17 -11.14 4.73 34.92
N ARG A 18 -12.02 3.71 34.94
CA ARG A 18 -12.48 3.08 36.18
C ARG A 18 -11.41 2.25 36.89
N THR A 19 -10.50 1.63 36.13
CA THR A 19 -9.50 0.69 36.68
C THR A 19 -8.10 1.29 36.80
N GLY A 20 -7.84 2.46 36.22
CA GLY A 20 -6.51 3.04 36.09
C GLY A 20 -5.59 2.33 35.09
N VAL A 21 -6.03 1.24 34.47
CA VAL A 21 -5.24 0.46 33.50
C VAL A 21 -5.30 1.11 32.13
N ASN A 22 -4.15 1.25 31.45
CA ASN A 22 -4.12 1.77 30.09
C ASN A 22 -5.02 0.97 29.14
N ARG A 23 -5.86 1.67 28.37
CA ARG A 23 -6.76 1.10 27.35
C ARG A 23 -6.08 0.07 26.43
N GLY A 24 -4.83 0.32 26.03
CA GLY A 24 -4.05 -0.58 25.18
C GLY A 24 -3.79 -1.93 25.84
N THR A 25 -3.45 -1.92 27.12
CA THR A 25 -3.25 -3.12 27.95
C THR A 25 -4.54 -3.92 28.07
N ILE A 26 -5.68 -3.23 28.28
CA ILE A 26 -7.00 -3.87 28.33
C ILE A 26 -7.32 -4.60 27.03
N TRP A 27 -7.12 -3.93 25.90
CA TRP A 27 -7.34 -4.52 24.59
C TRP A 27 -6.40 -5.71 24.33
N HIS A 28 -5.12 -5.58 24.71
CA HIS A 28 -4.15 -6.66 24.56
C HIS A 28 -4.53 -7.89 25.37
N TRP A 29 -4.89 -7.73 26.65
CA TRP A 29 -5.37 -8.85 27.47
C TRP A 29 -6.65 -9.48 26.93
N SER A 30 -7.62 -8.66 26.51
CA SER A 30 -8.86 -9.14 25.91
C SER A 30 -8.59 -9.98 24.65
N LYS A 31 -7.63 -9.57 23.81
CA LYS A 31 -7.23 -10.31 22.62
C LYS A 31 -6.48 -11.60 22.95
N THR A 32 -5.42 -11.50 23.77
CA THR A 32 -4.53 -12.63 24.10
C THR A 32 -5.24 -13.70 24.91
N ARG A 33 -6.10 -13.29 25.86
CA ARG A 33 -6.85 -14.19 26.75
C ARG A 33 -8.26 -14.50 26.24
N LYS A 34 -8.58 -14.12 25.00
CA LYS A 34 -9.85 -14.39 24.32
C LYS A 34 -11.10 -14.02 25.14
N TRP A 35 -11.06 -12.88 25.84
CA TRP A 35 -12.23 -12.41 26.59
C TRP A 35 -13.34 -11.99 25.62
N MET A 36 -14.56 -12.50 25.85
CA MET A 36 -15.70 -12.24 24.99
C MET A 36 -16.43 -10.97 25.41
N ARG A 37 -16.59 -10.04 24.48
CA ARG A 37 -17.28 -8.78 24.75
C ARG A 37 -18.75 -8.90 24.37
N PRO A 38 -19.70 -8.39 25.18
CA PRO A 38 -21.12 -8.42 24.85
C PRO A 38 -21.39 -7.84 23.46
N GLY A 39 -22.31 -8.45 22.71
CA GLY A 39 -22.62 -8.05 21.33
C GLY A 39 -23.07 -6.58 21.19
N PHE A 40 -23.71 -6.04 22.23
CA PHE A 40 -24.22 -4.67 22.29
C PHE A 40 -23.17 -3.63 22.72
N ALA A 41 -22.00 -4.06 23.22
CA ALA A 41 -20.97 -3.13 23.68
C ALA A 41 -20.32 -2.41 22.49
N PRO A 42 -19.96 -1.11 22.59
CA PRO A 42 -19.46 -0.33 21.46
C PRO A 42 -18.22 -0.94 20.83
N ARG A 43 -18.26 -1.31 19.54
CA ARG A 43 -17.16 -2.03 18.88
C ARG A 43 -15.87 -1.22 18.89
N SER A 44 -14.74 -1.90 19.08
CA SER A 44 -13.43 -1.28 18.96
C SER A 44 -13.23 -0.68 17.57
N THR A 45 -12.60 0.50 17.49
CA THR A 45 -12.21 1.14 16.21
C THR A 45 -11.33 0.23 15.34
N HIS A 46 -10.69 -0.77 15.94
CA HIS A 46 -9.88 -1.77 15.22
C HIS A 46 -10.71 -2.89 14.59
N THR A 47 -11.93 -3.14 15.08
CA THR A 47 -12.81 -4.22 14.59
C THR A 47 -13.91 -3.74 13.66
N VAL A 48 -14.11 -2.42 13.50
CA VAL A 48 -15.09 -1.92 12.52
C VAL A 48 -14.72 -2.33 11.09
N PRO A 49 -15.68 -2.58 10.19
CA PRO A 49 -15.37 -2.84 8.79
C PRO A 49 -14.60 -1.69 8.12
N ALA A 50 -13.84 -1.99 7.06
CA ALA A 50 -12.98 -1.02 6.38
C ALA A 50 -13.74 0.21 5.85
N TRP A 51 -14.99 0.02 5.40
CA TRP A 51 -15.84 1.11 4.91
C TRP A 51 -16.27 2.08 6.04
N ARG A 52 -16.41 1.62 7.29
CA ARG A 52 -16.61 2.47 8.48
C ARG A 52 -15.31 2.92 9.14
N ALA A 53 -14.16 2.47 8.66
CA ALA A 53 -12.88 2.84 9.26
C ALA A 53 -12.62 4.34 9.09
N GLY A 54 -12.22 5.02 10.17
CA GLY A 54 -11.81 6.41 10.12
C GLY A 54 -10.57 6.63 9.25
N ARG A 55 -10.33 7.88 8.85
CA ARG A 55 -9.26 8.30 7.92
C ARG A 55 -7.88 7.72 8.25
N ARG A 56 -7.50 7.72 9.54
CA ARG A 56 -6.21 7.18 10.02
C ARG A 56 -6.07 5.68 9.76
N ARG A 57 -7.13 4.90 9.99
CA ARG A 57 -7.11 3.45 9.75
C ARG A 57 -7.10 3.14 8.26
N ARG A 58 -7.89 3.85 7.45
CA ARG A 58 -7.86 3.71 5.97
C ARG A 58 -6.45 3.96 5.41
N ARG A 59 -5.77 5.01 5.87
CA ARG A 59 -4.38 5.32 5.48
C ARG A 59 -3.39 4.21 5.84
N ARG A 60 -3.49 3.66 7.06
CA ARG A 60 -2.66 2.51 7.47
C ARG A 60 -2.92 1.29 6.58
N MET A 61 -4.19 0.97 6.31
CA MET A 61 -4.55 -0.14 5.43
C MET A 61 -4.03 0.08 4.00
N PHE A 62 -4.09 1.30 3.49
CA PHE A 62 -3.53 1.66 2.19
C PHE A 62 -2.02 1.49 2.15
N ALA A 63 -1.30 1.93 3.17
CA ALA A 63 0.14 1.73 3.27
C ALA A 63 0.53 0.25 3.26
N VAL A 64 -0.17 -0.59 4.00
CA VAL A 64 0.04 -2.06 3.99
C VAL A 64 -0.12 -2.63 2.59
N ARG A 65 -1.16 -2.19 1.86
CA ARG A 65 -1.38 -2.63 0.46
C ARG A 65 -0.26 -2.18 -0.47
N LEU A 66 0.23 -0.96 -0.32
CA LEU A 66 1.35 -0.44 -1.12
C LEU A 66 2.64 -1.21 -0.87
N VAL A 67 2.94 -1.55 0.38
CA VAL A 67 4.10 -2.38 0.73
C VAL A 67 3.98 -3.77 0.09
N ALA A 68 2.84 -4.43 0.25
CA ALA A 68 2.61 -5.74 -0.37
C ALA A 68 2.70 -5.71 -1.90
N LEU A 69 2.34 -4.58 -2.52
CA LEU A 69 2.47 -4.39 -3.97
C LEU A 69 3.94 -4.20 -4.38
N ALA A 70 4.70 -3.39 -3.63
CA ALA A 70 6.13 -3.23 -3.85
C ALA A 70 6.92 -4.54 -3.65
N GLU A 71 6.58 -5.32 -2.62
CA GLU A 71 7.18 -6.65 -2.37
C GLU A 71 6.95 -7.61 -3.53
N ARG A 72 5.75 -7.62 -4.11
CA ARG A 72 5.47 -8.44 -5.31
C ARG A 72 6.33 -8.03 -6.50
N TYR A 73 6.53 -6.73 -6.72
CA TYR A 73 7.43 -6.26 -7.77
C TYR A 73 8.89 -6.66 -7.51
N LEU A 74 9.36 -6.55 -6.27
CA LEU A 74 10.71 -6.98 -5.90
C LEU A 74 10.90 -8.48 -6.12
N ARG A 75 9.95 -9.31 -5.69
CA ARG A 75 10.00 -10.76 -5.95
C ARG A 75 9.99 -11.10 -7.44
N ALA A 76 9.22 -10.36 -8.24
CA ALA A 76 9.20 -10.55 -9.69
C ALA A 76 10.54 -10.16 -10.35
N LEU A 77 11.25 -9.17 -9.80
CA LEU A 77 12.60 -8.80 -10.22
C LEU A 77 13.66 -9.81 -9.75
N GLU A 78 13.54 -10.34 -8.54
CA GLU A 78 14.44 -11.40 -8.06
C GLU A 78 14.32 -12.68 -8.89
N ALA A 79 13.10 -13.01 -9.35
CA ALA A 79 12.86 -14.15 -10.22
C ALA A 79 13.36 -13.96 -11.67
N ALA A 80 13.56 -12.72 -12.12
CA ALA A 80 14.03 -12.39 -13.45
C ALA A 80 15.32 -11.57 -13.35
N PRO A 81 16.52 -12.18 -13.49
CA PRO A 81 17.79 -11.50 -13.25
C PRO A 81 18.10 -10.38 -14.26
N ALA A 82 17.30 -10.24 -15.32
CA ALA A 82 17.30 -9.06 -16.17
C ALA A 82 16.74 -7.87 -15.38
N LEU A 83 17.66 -7.06 -14.88
CA LEU A 83 17.39 -5.96 -13.96
C LEU A 83 16.59 -4.84 -14.66
N ASP A 84 15.26 -4.90 -14.54
CA ASP A 84 14.35 -3.95 -15.17
C ASP A 84 14.27 -2.64 -14.36
N ALA A 85 15.11 -1.67 -14.72
CA ALA A 85 15.20 -0.35 -14.10
C ALA A 85 13.85 0.41 -13.92
N PRO A 86 12.87 0.38 -14.85
CA PRO A 86 11.54 0.97 -14.62
C PRO A 86 10.77 0.30 -13.48
N ARG A 87 10.72 -1.02 -13.38
CA ARG A 87 10.02 -1.74 -12.29
C ARG A 87 10.61 -1.43 -10.92
N LEU A 88 11.93 -1.26 -10.84
CA LEU A 88 12.59 -0.85 -9.59
C LEU A 88 12.21 0.58 -9.17
N ARG A 89 12.07 1.50 -10.14
CA ARG A 89 11.55 2.86 -9.87
C ARG A 89 10.10 2.83 -9.38
N GLU A 90 9.26 2.00 -9.97
CA GLU A 90 7.86 1.81 -9.54
C GLU A 90 7.77 1.27 -8.11
N ALA A 91 8.51 0.20 -7.80
CA ALA A 91 8.57 -0.38 -6.45
C ALA A 91 9.01 0.67 -5.41
N ARG A 92 10.04 1.47 -5.73
CA ARG A 92 10.49 2.58 -4.88
C ARG A 92 9.44 3.68 -4.72
N GLY A 93 8.70 4.01 -5.78
CA GLY A 93 7.59 4.96 -5.75
C GLY A 93 6.49 4.51 -4.77
N LEU A 94 6.11 3.23 -4.84
CA LEU A 94 5.10 2.63 -3.95
C LEU A 94 5.54 2.64 -2.48
N LEU A 95 6.81 2.33 -2.19
CA LEU A 95 7.36 2.41 -0.83
C LEU A 95 7.37 3.85 -0.31
N THR A 96 7.67 4.83 -1.17
CA THR A 96 7.62 6.25 -0.80
C THR A 96 6.19 6.68 -0.46
N MET A 97 5.22 6.29 -1.29
CA MET A 97 3.80 6.51 -1.03
C MET A 97 3.33 5.85 0.28
N ALA A 98 3.79 4.62 0.57
CA ALA A 98 3.46 3.92 1.81
C ALA A 98 3.99 4.67 3.04
N LYS A 99 5.24 5.14 3.00
CA LYS A 99 5.84 5.97 4.06
C LYS A 99 5.02 7.22 4.32
N LEU A 100 4.65 7.95 3.26
CA LEU A 100 3.82 9.16 3.37
C LEU A 100 2.43 8.87 3.95
N ALA A 101 1.82 7.73 3.60
CA ALA A 101 0.52 7.33 4.14
C ALA A 101 0.56 6.99 5.64
N THR A 102 1.68 6.47 6.15
CA THR A 102 1.88 6.14 7.57
C THR A 102 2.43 7.28 8.43
N GLY A 103 3.04 8.29 7.81
CA GLY A 103 3.76 9.35 8.49
C GLY A 103 2.90 10.11 9.51
N PRO A 104 3.48 10.56 10.64
CA PRO A 104 2.77 11.40 11.58
C PRO A 104 2.42 12.74 10.92
N HIS A 105 1.12 12.97 10.69
CA HIS A 105 0.60 14.31 10.43
C HIS A 105 0.33 14.98 11.76
N THR A 106 1.39 15.28 12.51
CA THR A 106 1.26 16.12 13.69
C THR A 106 1.27 17.58 13.24
N PRO A 107 0.57 18.49 13.95
CA PRO A 107 0.69 19.92 13.68
C PRO A 107 2.17 20.36 13.71
N ARG A 108 2.97 19.78 14.61
CA ARG A 108 4.42 19.97 14.66
C ARG A 108 5.14 19.50 13.39
N SER A 109 4.76 18.39 12.76
CA SER A 109 5.37 17.97 11.49
C SER A 109 5.00 18.90 10.33
N ARG A 110 3.80 19.48 10.33
CA ARG A 110 3.41 20.53 9.37
C ARG A 110 4.17 21.82 9.60
N LEU A 111 4.33 22.23 10.86
CA LEU A 111 5.12 23.41 11.23
C LEU A 111 6.59 23.21 10.84
N LEU A 112 7.19 22.04 11.12
CA LEU A 112 8.56 21.74 10.71
C LEU A 112 8.71 21.62 9.17
N ALA A 113 7.67 21.19 8.46
CA ALA A 113 7.66 21.20 7.00
C ALA A 113 7.52 22.61 6.41
N ALA A 114 6.78 23.51 7.08
CA ALA A 114 6.63 24.91 6.70
C ALA A 114 7.86 25.76 7.07
N VAL A 115 8.53 25.40 8.17
CA VAL A 115 9.77 26.05 8.65
C VAL A 115 11.01 25.48 7.97
N ARG A 116 10.91 24.35 7.27
CA ARG A 116 11.99 23.91 6.38
C ARG A 116 12.14 24.99 5.31
N PRO A 117 13.27 25.72 5.26
CA PRO A 117 13.51 26.62 4.14
C PRO A 117 13.40 25.76 2.88
N VAL A 118 12.64 26.26 1.89
CA VAL A 118 12.70 25.73 0.54
C VAL A 118 14.18 25.75 0.21
N ALA A 119 14.83 24.59 0.26
CA ALA A 119 16.19 24.49 -0.21
C ALA A 119 16.06 24.83 -1.69
N GLU A 120 16.45 26.06 -2.04
CA GLU A 120 16.63 26.48 -3.41
C GLU A 120 17.31 25.32 -4.11
N ALA A 121 16.67 24.81 -5.16
CA ALA A 121 17.25 23.84 -6.04
C ALA A 121 18.43 24.52 -6.76
N LYS A 122 19.52 24.79 -6.03
CA LYS A 122 20.81 25.07 -6.63
C LYS A 122 21.17 23.81 -7.41
N PRO A 123 21.36 23.90 -8.74
CA PRO A 123 21.89 22.78 -9.49
C PRO A 123 23.29 22.52 -8.93
N ARG A 124 23.40 21.54 -8.03
CA ARG A 124 24.69 21.03 -7.61
C ARG A 124 25.26 20.34 -8.84
N ALA A 125 26.06 21.07 -9.61
CA ALA A 125 27.09 20.49 -10.44
C ALA A 125 27.79 19.45 -9.55
N ARG A 126 27.62 18.17 -9.90
CA ARG A 126 28.37 17.10 -9.25
C ARG A 126 29.81 17.28 -9.68
N VAL A 127 30.56 18.08 -8.94
CA VAL A 127 32.01 17.91 -8.87
C VAL A 127 32.19 16.49 -8.32
N ILE A 128 32.64 15.59 -9.17
CA ILE A 128 33.05 14.25 -8.78
C ILE A 128 34.23 14.49 -7.83
N ALA A 129 33.97 14.39 -6.53
CA ALA A 129 35.03 14.37 -5.54
C ALA A 129 35.92 13.17 -5.85
N ASP A 130 37.23 13.44 -5.92
CA ASP A 130 38.27 12.45 -6.17
C ASP A 130 38.05 11.19 -5.31
N PRO A 131 37.91 9.99 -5.91
CA PRO A 131 37.64 8.76 -5.18
C PRO A 131 38.80 8.28 -4.30
N THR A 132 39.96 8.93 -4.39
CA THR A 132 41.18 8.63 -3.61
C THR A 132 41.10 9.07 -2.15
N ALA A 133 40.19 9.96 -1.77
CA ALA A 133 40.05 10.42 -0.38
C ALA A 133 39.47 9.38 0.59
N LYS A 134 39.02 8.21 0.10
CA LYS A 134 38.43 7.13 0.91
C LYS A 134 39.27 5.86 1.00
N GLY A 135 40.53 5.87 0.55
CA GLY A 135 41.41 4.71 0.66
C GLY A 135 40.93 3.49 -0.15
N ILE A 136 40.13 3.70 -1.18
CA ILE A 136 39.83 2.67 -2.17
C ILE A 136 40.94 2.76 -3.22
N ASP A 137 41.90 1.85 -3.13
CA ASP A 137 42.99 1.74 -4.08
C ASP A 137 42.48 1.18 -5.42
N ILE A 138 42.12 2.07 -6.34
CA ILE A 138 41.64 1.73 -7.69
C ILE A 138 42.78 1.10 -8.52
N ALA A 139 44.05 1.25 -8.12
CA ALA A 139 45.17 0.60 -8.80
C ALA A 139 45.20 -0.92 -8.57
N ARG A 140 44.36 -1.46 -7.68
CA ARG A 140 44.28 -2.90 -7.39
C ARG A 140 42.94 -3.51 -7.78
N THR A 141 42.59 -3.41 -9.06
CA THR A 141 41.58 -4.29 -9.67
C THR A 141 42.19 -4.95 -10.91
N PRO A 142 42.16 -6.29 -11.05
CA PRO A 142 42.76 -6.97 -12.19
C PRO A 142 41.97 -6.62 -13.47
N GLY A 143 42.59 -5.88 -14.37
CA GLY A 143 42.02 -5.36 -15.62
C GLY A 143 41.70 -6.40 -16.70
N ALA A 144 41.56 -7.69 -16.37
CA ALA A 144 41.36 -8.74 -17.36
C ALA A 144 39.88 -9.08 -17.63
N THR A 145 38.96 -8.86 -16.68
CA THR A 145 37.61 -9.44 -16.78
C THR A 145 36.55 -8.53 -17.41
N VAL A 146 36.76 -7.20 -17.42
CA VAL A 146 35.75 -6.25 -17.92
C VAL A 146 35.79 -6.11 -19.46
N ALA A 147 36.95 -6.34 -20.08
CA ALA A 147 37.08 -6.28 -21.55
C ALA A 147 36.39 -7.44 -22.29
N GLN A 148 36.10 -8.56 -21.61
CA GLN A 148 35.51 -9.75 -22.23
C GLN A 148 33.98 -9.65 -22.38
N ASN A 149 33.30 -8.88 -21.52
CA ASN A 149 31.84 -8.74 -21.57
C ASN A 149 31.35 -7.75 -22.64
N ALA A 150 32.17 -6.75 -23.01
CA ALA A 150 31.81 -5.80 -24.07
C ALA A 150 31.83 -6.42 -25.48
N ARG A 151 32.53 -7.56 -25.66
CA ARG A 151 32.65 -8.24 -26.97
C ARG A 151 31.54 -9.23 -27.29
N ARG A 152 30.56 -9.42 -26.39
CA ARG A 152 29.53 -10.49 -26.51
C ARG A 152 28.09 -9.98 -26.70
N ALA A 153 27.87 -8.69 -26.92
CA ALA A 153 26.54 -8.17 -27.21
C ALA A 153 26.21 -8.31 -28.71
N PRO A 154 25.24 -9.15 -29.12
CA PRO A 154 24.71 -9.07 -30.48
C PRO A 154 23.89 -7.79 -30.66
N ALA A 155 23.99 -7.19 -31.85
CA ALA A 155 23.29 -5.97 -32.24
C ALA A 155 21.75 -6.13 -32.13
N PRO A 156 21.01 -5.07 -31.76
CA PRO A 156 19.56 -5.13 -31.72
C PRO A 156 18.98 -5.27 -33.14
N ALA A 157 18.18 -6.31 -33.36
CA ALA A 157 17.43 -6.51 -34.60
C ALA A 157 16.33 -5.45 -34.77
N PRO A 158 16.04 -4.99 -36.00
CA PRO A 158 14.94 -4.06 -36.24
C PRO A 158 13.58 -4.72 -36.00
N ASP A 159 12.72 -3.97 -35.32
CA ASP A 159 11.39 -4.33 -34.85
C ASP A 159 10.43 -4.61 -36.03
N ARG A 160 10.09 -5.89 -36.23
CA ARG A 160 9.25 -6.39 -37.33
C ARG A 160 7.79 -6.63 -36.94
N ALA A 161 7.35 -6.10 -35.79
CA ALA A 161 6.02 -6.39 -35.23
C ALA A 161 4.94 -5.31 -35.47
N MET A 162 5.27 -4.15 -36.05
CA MET A 162 4.35 -3.00 -36.13
C MET A 162 3.55 -2.86 -37.45
N VAL A 163 3.57 -3.84 -38.37
CA VAL A 163 2.88 -3.73 -39.68
C VAL A 163 1.75 -4.77 -39.90
N ARG A 164 1.23 -5.42 -38.86
CA ARG A 164 0.10 -6.39 -39.02
C ARG A 164 -1.11 -6.18 -38.11
N MET A 165 -1.34 -4.96 -37.62
CA MET A 165 -2.53 -4.66 -36.81
C MET A 165 -3.36 -3.46 -37.29
N ILE A 166 -3.20 -3.08 -38.57
CA ILE A 166 -4.10 -2.16 -39.27
C ILE A 166 -4.71 -2.92 -40.43
N GLU A 167 -5.48 -3.97 -40.16
CA GLU A 167 -6.44 -4.55 -41.10
C GLU A 167 -7.24 -5.64 -40.38
N SER A 168 -8.37 -5.25 -39.77
CA SER A 168 -9.62 -6.03 -39.84
C SER A 168 -10.76 -5.21 -39.22
N PRO A 169 -11.89 -5.09 -39.93
CA PRO A 169 -12.97 -4.17 -39.61
C PRO A 169 -13.88 -4.70 -38.50
N ARG A 170 -14.60 -3.76 -37.88
CA ARG A 170 -15.79 -3.96 -37.07
C ARG A 170 -16.76 -4.96 -37.72
N GLN A 171 -17.25 -5.91 -36.95
CA GLN A 171 -18.62 -6.40 -37.11
C GLN A 171 -19.42 -6.11 -35.84
N ASP A 172 -20.45 -5.31 -36.06
CA ASP A 172 -21.55 -5.01 -35.16
C ASP A 172 -22.43 -6.24 -34.89
N GLY A 173 -23.14 -6.20 -33.77
CA GLY A 173 -24.50 -6.73 -33.69
C GLY A 173 -24.71 -8.09 -33.03
N ALA A 174 -24.73 -8.13 -31.71
CA ALA A 174 -25.56 -9.10 -30.99
C ALA A 174 -26.13 -8.48 -29.70
N PRO A 175 -27.47 -8.45 -29.51
CA PRO A 175 -28.06 -7.96 -28.27
C PRO A 175 -27.77 -8.93 -27.12
N ARG A 176 -27.26 -8.39 -26.01
CA ARG A 176 -27.07 -9.13 -24.75
C ARG A 176 -28.43 -9.60 -24.22
N GLN A 177 -28.60 -10.92 -24.07
CA GLN A 177 -29.70 -11.48 -23.30
C GLN A 177 -29.61 -11.02 -21.83
N PRO A 178 -30.73 -10.59 -21.21
CA PRO A 178 -30.76 -10.30 -19.79
C PRO A 178 -30.70 -11.59 -18.94
N PRO A 179 -30.14 -11.54 -17.74
CA PRO A 179 -29.98 -12.70 -16.87
C PRO A 179 -31.33 -13.25 -16.37
N PRO A 180 -31.49 -14.59 -16.26
CA PRO A 180 -32.70 -15.20 -15.71
C PRO A 180 -32.73 -14.98 -14.20
N GLY A 181 -33.64 -14.14 -13.70
CA GLY A 181 -33.84 -13.99 -12.25
C GLY A 181 -34.61 -12.77 -11.76
N ALA A 182 -34.88 -11.77 -12.60
CA ALA A 182 -35.70 -10.63 -12.20
C ALA A 182 -37.20 -10.94 -12.38
N MET A 183 -37.73 -11.81 -11.51
CA MET A 183 -39.19 -11.94 -11.36
C MET A 183 -39.75 -10.63 -10.79
N ARG A 184 -40.51 -9.92 -11.63
CA ARG A 184 -41.40 -8.81 -11.26
C ARG A 184 -42.27 -9.23 -10.08
N ARG A 185 -42.13 -8.54 -8.96
CA ARG A 185 -43.16 -8.49 -7.91
C ARG A 185 -44.09 -7.33 -8.24
N GLU A 186 -45.10 -7.58 -9.06
CA GLU A 186 -46.27 -6.71 -9.18
C GLU A 186 -47.50 -7.51 -8.73
N ASN A 187 -48.38 -6.82 -8.00
CA ASN A 187 -49.73 -7.21 -7.58
C ASN A 187 -49.86 -7.94 -6.22
N VAL A 188 -49.76 -7.16 -5.15
CA VAL A 188 -50.51 -7.42 -3.92
C VAL A 188 -51.64 -6.38 -3.83
N PRO A 189 -52.92 -6.75 -3.94
CA PRO A 189 -54.02 -5.81 -3.73
C PRO A 189 -54.13 -5.45 -2.25
N ILE A 190 -53.98 -4.16 -1.94
CA ILE A 190 -54.24 -3.59 -0.62
C ILE A 190 -55.76 -3.53 -0.43
N ALA A 191 -56.31 -4.46 0.35
CA ALA A 191 -57.69 -4.39 0.82
C ALA A 191 -57.82 -3.24 1.84
N ARG A 192 -58.53 -2.18 1.47
CA ARG A 192 -59.08 -1.18 2.40
C ARG A 192 -60.15 -1.85 3.26
N ARG A 193 -59.97 -1.88 4.59
CA ARG A 193 -61.08 -2.05 5.53
C ARG A 193 -61.56 -0.68 6.00
N LYS A 194 -62.89 -0.55 6.03
CA LYS A 194 -63.68 0.50 6.64
C LYS A 194 -63.56 0.46 8.16
#